data_AF-A0A381NWZ6-F1
#
_entry.id   AF-A0A381NWZ6-F1
#
_cell.length_a   1.000
_cell.length_b   1.000
_cell.length_c   1.000
_cell.angle_alpha   90.00
_cell.angle_beta   90.00
_cell.angle_gamma   90.00
#
_symmetry.space_group_name_H-M   'P 1'
#
loop_
_entity.id
_entity.type
_entity.pdbx_description
1 polymer ?
#
loop_
_entity_poly.entity_id
_entity_poly.type
_entity_poly.pdbx_seq_one_letter_code
_entity_poly.pdbx_strand_id
1 'polypeptide(L)'
;MKRILIIFFVSIFFMSCEDSKKDGWPNYFPEAKTKAAAAAEKQMAAAAEKQMEIKNQAIFDRNVASIRAFVQGFADKDLDAQMALFSDTAMWSPPQYNGNVWVDMEAMREALQYYHDNFEDITFKEGIDLGMGGDLQPAFWSGSVYPTGTATSVPNNIRIYGTWKTTHIESGKEVYNKWYGLMFFNEDGKITRFTDWFDVNGIQVQIDAE
;
A
#
# COMPACT_ATOMS: atom_id res chain seq x y z
N MET A 1 -17.67 25.75 15.46
CA MET A 1 -18.79 26.66 15.08
C MET A 1 -19.39 26.41 13.69
N LYS A 2 -18.70 25.78 12.72
CA LYS A 2 -19.26 25.51 11.37
C LYS A 2 -20.28 24.36 11.26
N ARG A 3 -20.31 23.39 12.20
CA ARG A 3 -21.24 22.24 12.15
C ARG A 3 -22.67 22.55 12.61
N ILE A 4 -22.87 23.57 13.45
CA ILE A 4 -24.18 23.93 14.00
C ILE A 4 -25.00 24.75 12.97
N LEU A 5 -24.33 25.52 12.10
CA LEU A 5 -25.00 26.38 11.12
C LEU A 5 -25.58 25.60 9.92
N ILE A 6 -25.01 24.45 9.58
CA ILE A 6 -25.49 23.59 8.47
C ILE A 6 -26.75 22.82 8.88
N ILE A 7 -26.85 22.38 10.13
CA ILE A 7 -28.05 21.71 10.65
C ILE A 7 -29.22 22.70 10.70
N PHE A 8 -28.97 23.97 11.05
CA PHE A 8 -30.01 25.01 11.09
C PHE A 8 -30.60 25.34 9.71
N PHE A 9 -29.81 25.33 8.64
CA PHE A 9 -30.29 25.62 7.29
C PHE A 9 -31.11 24.48 6.66
N VAL A 10 -30.78 23.23 6.97
CA VAL A 10 -31.56 22.06 6.51
C VAL A 10 -32.90 21.98 7.26
N SER A 11 -32.91 22.32 8.55
CA SER A 11 -34.15 22.35 9.35
C SER A 11 -35.13 23.43 8.90
N ILE A 12 -34.67 24.64 8.53
CA ILE A 12 -35.58 25.70 8.05
C ILE A 12 -36.21 25.34 6.69
N PHE A 13 -35.48 24.64 5.81
CA PHE A 13 -36.00 24.22 4.51
C PHE A 13 -37.02 23.07 4.60
N PHE A 14 -36.85 22.15 5.55
CA PHE A 14 -37.84 21.11 5.84
C PHE A 14 -39.05 21.65 6.61
N MET A 15 -38.87 22.60 7.53
CA MET A 15 -39.96 23.16 8.33
C MET A 15 -40.92 24.01 7.49
N SER A 16 -40.44 24.66 6.42
CA SER A 16 -41.30 25.33 5.42
C SER A 16 -42.12 24.35 4.55
N CYS A 17 -41.85 23.04 4.61
CA CYS A 17 -42.59 22.02 3.87
C CYS A 17 -43.63 21.27 4.70
N GLU A 18 -43.55 21.30 6.03
CA GLU A 18 -44.53 20.67 6.90
C GLU A 18 -45.81 21.52 7.07
N ASP A 19 -45.70 22.84 6.95
CA ASP A 19 -46.84 23.76 6.99
C ASP A 19 -47.75 23.66 5.75
N SER A 20 -47.30 23.04 4.65
CA SER A 20 -48.11 22.90 3.42
C SER A 20 -49.16 21.78 3.50
N LYS A 21 -49.33 21.11 4.65
CA LYS A 21 -50.33 20.04 4.83
C LYS A 21 -51.65 20.55 5.42
N LYS A 22 -51.73 21.80 5.88
CA LYS A 22 -52.92 22.29 6.61
C LYS A 22 -54.05 22.80 5.71
N ASP A 23 -53.73 23.22 4.49
CA ASP A 23 -54.72 23.84 3.61
C ASP A 23 -54.66 23.13 2.26
N GLY A 24 -55.79 22.66 1.71
CA GLY A 24 -55.91 21.80 0.52
C GLY A 24 -55.43 22.39 -0.82
N TRP A 25 -54.26 23.00 -0.86
CA TRP A 25 -53.56 23.45 -2.04
C TRP A 25 -52.84 22.27 -2.72
N PRO A 26 -52.88 22.16 -4.07
CA PRO A 26 -52.11 21.17 -4.81
C PRO A 26 -50.62 21.19 -4.44
N ASN A 27 -49.96 20.04 -4.46
CA ASN A 27 -48.52 19.96 -4.21
C ASN A 27 -47.78 20.55 -5.43
N TYR A 28 -47.40 21.83 -5.39
CA TYR A 28 -46.89 22.59 -6.56
C TYR A 28 -45.42 22.29 -6.94
N PHE A 29 -44.67 21.56 -6.11
CA PHE A 29 -43.22 21.36 -6.31
C PHE A 29 -42.70 19.92 -6.12
N PRO A 30 -43.40 18.86 -6.59
CA PRO A 30 -42.92 17.50 -6.45
C PRO A 30 -41.60 17.29 -7.22
N GLU A 31 -41.48 17.83 -8.43
CA GLU A 31 -40.25 17.70 -9.24
C GLU A 31 -39.05 18.42 -8.64
N ALA A 32 -39.25 19.60 -8.04
CA ALA A 32 -38.17 20.35 -7.39
C ALA A 32 -37.67 19.63 -6.12
N LYS A 33 -38.58 19.03 -5.34
CA LYS A 33 -38.23 18.18 -4.20
C LYS A 33 -37.44 16.94 -4.63
N THR A 34 -37.87 16.25 -5.69
CA THR A 34 -37.17 15.08 -6.23
C THR A 34 -35.77 15.44 -6.77
N LYS A 35 -35.64 16.56 -7.49
CA LYS A 35 -34.33 17.05 -7.97
C LYS A 35 -33.40 17.44 -6.82
N ALA A 36 -33.91 18.08 -5.78
CA ALA A 36 -33.14 18.44 -4.59
C ALA A 36 -32.68 17.20 -3.81
N ALA A 37 -33.54 16.18 -3.67
CA ALA A 37 -33.19 14.90 -3.04
C ALA A 37 -32.08 14.18 -3.83
N ALA A 38 -32.21 14.05 -5.15
CA ALA A 38 -31.19 13.42 -5.99
C ALA A 38 -29.84 14.17 -5.97
N ALA A 39 -29.87 15.51 -5.89
CA ALA A 39 -28.66 16.31 -5.75
C ALA A 39 -27.99 16.11 -4.38
N ALA A 40 -28.77 16.01 -3.30
CA ALA A 40 -28.27 15.72 -1.96
C ALA A 40 -27.64 14.31 -1.88
N GLU A 41 -28.28 13.31 -2.47
CA GLU A 41 -27.74 11.95 -2.56
C GLU A 41 -26.40 11.90 -3.30
N LYS A 42 -26.32 12.56 -4.47
CA LYS A 42 -25.06 12.67 -5.23
C LYS A 42 -23.96 13.36 -4.43
N GLN A 43 -24.29 14.42 -3.69
CA GLN A 43 -23.34 15.12 -2.85
C GLN A 43 -22.86 14.27 -1.66
N MET A 44 -23.76 13.50 -1.04
CA MET A 44 -23.41 12.57 0.03
C MET A 44 -22.53 11.43 -0.48
N ALA A 45 -22.80 10.89 -1.66
CA ALA A 45 -21.97 9.87 -2.30
C ALA A 45 -20.55 10.39 -2.58
N ALA A 46 -20.42 11.57 -3.20
CA ALA A 46 -19.12 12.19 -3.44
C ALA A 46 -18.35 12.50 -2.15
N ALA A 47 -19.06 12.89 -1.08
CA ALA A 47 -18.44 13.09 0.23
C ALA A 47 -17.94 11.77 0.84
N ALA A 48 -18.70 10.68 0.71
CA ALA A 48 -18.29 9.36 1.19
C ALA A 48 -17.07 8.82 0.42
N GLU A 49 -17.06 8.97 -0.90
CA GLU A 49 -15.91 8.61 -1.76
C GLU A 49 -14.64 9.36 -1.33
N LYS A 50 -14.74 10.68 -1.14
CA LYS A 50 -13.61 11.49 -0.68
C LYS A 50 -13.11 11.09 0.70
N GLN A 51 -14.00 10.74 1.63
CA GLN A 51 -13.59 10.24 2.94
C GLN A 51 -12.89 8.88 2.84
N MET A 52 -13.35 8.01 1.94
CA MET A 52 -12.71 6.73 1.68
C MET A 52 -11.32 6.91 1.06
N GLU A 53 -11.16 7.85 0.13
CA GLU A 53 -9.86 8.18 -0.47
C GLU A 53 -8.85 8.64 0.59
N ILE A 54 -9.25 9.56 1.49
CA ILE A 54 -8.41 10.02 2.60
C ILE A 54 -8.02 8.87 3.52
N LYS A 55 -8.98 8.00 3.87
CA LYS A 55 -8.71 6.83 4.71
C LYS A 55 -7.74 5.86 4.03
N ASN A 56 -7.93 5.60 2.74
CA ASN A 56 -7.08 4.68 1.98
C ASN A 56 -5.66 5.22 1.86
N GLN A 57 -5.50 6.53 1.63
CA GLN A 57 -4.18 7.16 1.61
C GLN A 57 -3.46 7.01 2.94
N ALA A 58 -4.14 7.24 4.07
CA ALA A 58 -3.54 7.07 5.39
C ALA A 58 -3.10 5.62 5.68
N ILE A 59 -3.88 4.62 5.23
CA ILE A 59 -3.50 3.21 5.34
C ILE A 59 -2.29 2.90 4.44
N PHE A 60 -2.29 3.42 3.21
CA PHE A 60 -1.16 3.27 2.29
C PHE A 60 0.13 3.85 2.89
N ASP A 61 0.09 5.09 3.38
CA ASP A 61 1.24 5.76 3.98
C ASP A 61 1.79 4.99 5.19
N ARG A 62 0.91 4.48 6.05
CA ARG A 62 1.28 3.61 7.18
C ARG A 62 2.00 2.35 6.70
N ASN A 63 1.43 1.66 5.71
CA ASN A 63 1.99 0.42 5.20
C ASN A 63 3.35 0.67 4.52
N VAL A 64 3.49 1.77 3.76
CA VAL A 64 4.78 2.20 3.19
C VAL A 64 5.81 2.48 4.29
N ALA A 65 5.41 3.10 5.40
CA ALA A 65 6.30 3.30 6.54
C ALA A 65 6.78 1.97 7.14
N SER A 66 5.91 0.96 7.28
CA SER A 66 6.32 -0.40 7.70
C SER A 66 7.30 -1.04 6.72
N ILE A 67 7.11 -0.87 5.41
CA ILE A 67 8.03 -1.41 4.39
C ILE A 67 9.39 -0.72 4.47
N ARG A 68 9.42 0.61 4.66
CA ARG A 68 10.66 1.35 4.87
C ARG A 68 11.37 0.91 6.14
N ALA A 69 10.63 0.61 7.21
CA ALA A 69 11.21 0.03 8.43
C ALA A 69 11.81 -1.36 8.17
N PHE A 70 11.17 -2.20 7.36
CA PHE A 70 11.74 -3.49 6.94
C PHE A 70 13.05 -3.30 6.17
N VAL A 71 13.04 -2.42 5.17
CA VAL A 71 14.23 -2.08 4.38
C VAL A 71 15.36 -1.53 5.25
N GLN A 72 15.04 -0.64 6.18
CA GLN A 72 16.01 -0.05 7.10
C GLN A 72 16.59 -1.10 8.05
N GLY A 73 15.76 -2.00 8.58
CA GLY A 73 16.24 -3.10 9.41
C GLY A 73 17.19 -4.03 8.64
N PHE A 74 17.00 -4.22 7.33
CA PHE A 74 17.95 -4.96 6.50
C PHE A 74 19.27 -4.20 6.32
N ALA A 75 19.20 -2.89 6.08
CA ALA A 75 20.37 -2.02 5.98
C ALA A 75 21.20 -2.01 7.28
N ASP A 76 20.52 -1.92 8.42
CA ASP A 76 21.12 -1.88 9.75
C ASP A 76 21.50 -3.28 10.29
N LYS A 77 21.20 -4.33 9.53
CA LYS A 77 21.31 -5.74 9.94
C LYS A 77 20.53 -6.08 11.22
N ASP A 78 19.50 -5.32 11.54
CA ASP A 78 18.59 -5.56 12.66
C ASP A 78 17.52 -6.57 12.25
N LEU A 79 17.85 -7.85 12.45
CA LEU A 79 16.97 -8.95 12.11
C LEU A 79 15.69 -8.96 12.97
N ASP A 80 15.80 -8.65 14.26
CA ASP A 80 14.63 -8.68 15.15
C ASP A 80 13.65 -7.55 14.83
N ALA A 81 14.14 -6.36 14.48
CA ALA A 81 13.28 -5.28 14.01
C ALA A 81 12.55 -5.64 12.71
N GLN A 82 13.22 -6.31 11.76
CA GLN A 82 12.56 -6.78 10.53
C GLN A 82 11.46 -7.81 10.84
N MET A 83 11.80 -8.83 11.64
CA MET A 83 10.86 -9.91 11.95
C MET A 83 9.66 -9.42 12.77
N ALA A 84 9.85 -8.41 13.61
CA ALA A 84 8.77 -7.79 14.39
C ALA A 84 7.67 -7.11 13.53
N LEU A 85 7.93 -6.82 12.24
CA LEU A 85 6.94 -6.21 11.34
C LEU A 85 5.91 -7.22 10.81
N PHE A 86 6.21 -8.51 10.89
CA PHE A 86 5.34 -9.58 10.43
C PHE A 86 4.30 -9.97 11.50
N SER A 87 3.16 -10.49 11.05
CA SER A 87 2.19 -11.13 11.94
C SER A 87 2.62 -12.56 12.27
N ASP A 88 2.16 -13.10 13.40
CA ASP A 88 2.47 -14.48 13.83
C ASP A 88 2.08 -15.57 12.81
N THR A 89 1.11 -15.29 11.92
CA THR A 89 0.64 -16.22 10.87
C THR A 89 1.14 -15.85 9.47
N ALA A 90 2.18 -15.01 9.40
CA ALA A 90 2.74 -14.57 8.14
C ALA A 90 3.38 -15.74 7.39
N MET A 91 3.39 -15.62 6.06
CA MET A 91 4.07 -16.57 5.18
C MET A 91 4.88 -15.81 4.14
N TRP A 92 5.97 -16.42 3.72
CA TRP A 92 6.88 -15.90 2.71
C TRP A 92 6.91 -16.80 1.47
N SER A 93 6.92 -16.20 0.28
CA SER A 93 7.21 -16.90 -0.98
C SER A 93 8.54 -16.37 -1.53
N PRO A 94 9.63 -17.15 -1.44
CA PRO A 94 10.98 -16.70 -1.76
C PRO A 94 11.21 -16.47 -3.26
N PRO A 95 12.27 -15.72 -3.61
CA PRO A 95 12.70 -15.48 -5.00
C PRO A 95 13.38 -16.69 -5.63
N GLN A 96 14.07 -17.52 -4.83
CA GLN A 96 14.64 -18.78 -5.31
C GLN A 96 13.55 -19.83 -5.56
N TYR A 97 13.74 -20.64 -6.61
CA TYR A 97 12.83 -21.74 -6.88
C TYR A 97 12.83 -22.73 -5.72
N ASN A 98 11.66 -22.91 -5.09
CA ASN A 98 11.44 -23.84 -3.99
C ASN A 98 10.29 -24.83 -4.25
N GLY A 99 9.87 -24.97 -5.52
CA GLY A 99 8.65 -25.72 -5.87
C GLY A 99 7.37 -24.89 -5.84
N ASN A 100 7.47 -23.55 -5.81
CA ASN A 100 6.36 -22.60 -5.75
C ASN A 100 5.50 -22.76 -4.49
N VAL A 101 6.15 -22.99 -3.35
CA VAL A 101 5.50 -23.15 -2.05
C VAL A 101 5.73 -21.94 -1.16
N TRP A 102 4.72 -21.60 -0.36
CA TRP A 102 4.89 -20.64 0.71
C TRP A 102 5.56 -21.32 1.90
N VAL A 103 6.49 -20.62 2.52
CA VAL A 103 7.20 -21.05 3.74
C VAL A 103 6.84 -20.15 4.91
N ASP A 104 7.16 -20.58 6.12
CA ASP A 104 6.96 -19.79 7.33
C ASP A 104 8.02 -18.68 7.48
N MET A 105 7.89 -17.93 8.56
CA MET A 105 8.78 -16.81 8.87
C MET A 105 10.14 -17.24 9.43
N GLU A 106 10.31 -18.48 9.89
CA GLU A 106 11.62 -18.97 10.31
C GLU A 106 12.51 -19.17 9.08
N ALA A 107 11.99 -19.73 8.00
CA ALA A 107 12.72 -19.82 6.73
C ALA A 107 13.14 -18.44 6.18
N MET A 108 12.29 -17.42 6.36
CA MET A 108 12.65 -16.04 5.99
C MET A 108 13.71 -15.45 6.91
N ARG A 109 13.62 -15.69 8.23
CA ARG A 109 14.62 -15.25 9.21
C ARG A 109 16.00 -15.81 8.85
N GLU A 110 16.08 -17.10 8.52
CA GLU A 110 17.31 -17.75 8.07
C GLU A 110 17.89 -17.10 6.80
N ALA A 111 17.03 -16.79 5.82
CA ALA A 111 17.47 -16.13 4.59
C ALA A 111 18.00 -14.70 4.83
N LEU A 112 17.32 -13.91 5.66
CA LEU A 112 17.78 -12.57 6.04
C LEU A 112 19.11 -12.63 6.80
N GLN A 113 19.23 -13.56 7.75
CA GLN A 113 20.48 -13.79 8.49
C GLN A 113 21.63 -14.13 7.55
N TYR A 114 21.40 -15.02 6.57
CA TYR A 114 22.41 -15.34 5.56
C TYR A 114 22.92 -14.08 4.84
N TYR A 115 22.02 -13.20 4.38
CA TYR A 115 22.46 -11.97 3.73
C TYR A 115 23.19 -11.01 4.69
N HIS A 116 22.73 -10.87 5.93
CA HIS A 116 23.42 -10.05 6.93
C HIS A 116 24.84 -10.57 7.23
N ASP A 117 25.04 -11.88 7.24
CA ASP A 117 26.33 -12.50 7.56
C ASP A 117 27.35 -12.40 6.43
N ASN A 118 26.89 -12.34 5.18
CA ASN A 118 27.76 -12.40 4.00
C ASN A 118 27.93 -11.05 3.28
N PHE A 119 27.09 -10.06 3.57
CA PHE A 119 27.12 -8.78 2.90
C PHE A 119 27.13 -7.60 3.87
N GLU A 120 27.76 -6.50 3.48
CA GLU A 120 27.79 -5.22 4.19
C GLU A 120 27.39 -4.05 3.27
N ASP A 121 27.41 -2.82 3.80
CA ASP A 121 27.00 -1.60 3.10
C ASP A 121 25.64 -1.72 2.38
N ILE A 122 24.72 -2.42 3.04
CA ILE A 122 23.41 -2.74 2.50
C ILE A 122 22.59 -1.46 2.36
N THR A 123 22.24 -1.12 1.12
CA THR A 123 21.41 0.05 0.81
C THR A 123 20.32 -0.30 -0.18
N PHE A 124 19.18 0.39 -0.06
CA PHE A 124 18.07 0.26 -1.00
C PHE A 124 17.80 1.57 -1.69
N LYS A 125 17.86 1.54 -3.02
CA LYS A 125 17.39 2.65 -3.83
C LYS A 125 15.92 2.42 -4.19
N GLU A 126 15.06 3.27 -3.64
CA GLU A 126 13.63 3.30 -3.97
C GLU A 126 13.42 3.69 -5.44
N GLY A 127 12.56 2.92 -6.12
CA GLY A 127 12.18 3.16 -7.51
C GLY A 127 13.13 2.51 -8.52
N ILE A 128 12.67 2.44 -9.77
CA ILE A 128 13.40 1.79 -10.84
C ILE A 128 13.19 2.51 -12.17
N ASP A 129 14.23 2.59 -13.00
CA ASP A 129 14.06 2.97 -14.40
C ASP A 129 13.52 1.76 -15.18
N LEU A 130 12.32 1.91 -15.72
CA LEU A 130 11.66 0.90 -16.56
C LEU A 130 12.05 1.04 -18.05
N GLY A 131 13.18 1.70 -18.34
CA GLY A 131 13.61 2.02 -19.70
C GLY A 131 12.87 3.22 -20.27
N MET A 132 12.38 4.13 -19.42
CA MET A 132 11.58 5.28 -19.81
C MET A 132 12.40 6.57 -19.82
N GLY A 133 13.61 6.49 -20.36
CA GLY A 133 14.48 7.67 -20.54
C GLY A 133 15.24 8.10 -19.28
N GLY A 134 15.46 7.20 -18.32
CA GLY A 134 16.24 7.49 -17.10
C GLY A 134 15.39 7.93 -15.90
N ASP A 135 14.10 8.18 -16.10
CA ASP A 135 13.19 8.60 -15.03
C ASP A 135 12.82 7.43 -14.11
N LEU A 136 13.19 7.55 -12.83
CA LEU A 136 12.82 6.57 -11.82
C LEU A 136 11.31 6.58 -11.60
N GLN A 137 10.70 5.41 -11.77
CA GLN A 137 9.32 5.19 -11.38
C GLN A 137 9.20 5.11 -9.86
N PRO A 138 8.08 5.59 -9.28
CA PRO A 138 7.79 5.45 -7.86
C PRO A 138 8.03 4.03 -7.33
N ALA A 139 8.55 3.93 -6.12
CA ALA A 139 8.85 2.65 -5.49
C ALA A 139 7.61 1.87 -5.07
N PHE A 140 6.56 2.56 -4.60
CA PHE A 140 5.42 1.93 -3.94
C PHE A 140 4.12 2.12 -4.72
N TRP A 141 3.41 1.02 -4.94
CA TRP A 141 2.14 1.02 -5.67
C TRP A 141 1.13 0.09 -5.02
N SER A 142 -0.05 0.60 -4.71
CA SER A 142 -1.20 -0.20 -4.26
C SER A 142 -2.44 0.09 -5.08
N GLY A 143 -3.33 -0.89 -5.15
CA GLY A 143 -4.54 -0.83 -5.97
C GLY A 143 -4.31 -0.68 -7.48
N SER A 144 -5.39 -0.77 -8.25
CA SER A 144 -5.45 -0.49 -9.68
C SER A 144 -6.90 -0.17 -10.03
N VAL A 145 -7.10 0.66 -11.06
CA VAL A 145 -8.42 0.89 -11.66
C VAL A 145 -8.65 0.01 -12.90
N TYR A 146 -7.66 -0.81 -13.29
CA TYR A 146 -7.73 -1.75 -14.42
C TYR A 146 -7.21 -3.16 -14.05
N PRO A 147 -7.72 -4.23 -14.72
CA PRO A 147 -8.88 -4.21 -15.59
C PRO A 147 -10.19 -4.09 -14.80
N THR A 148 -11.24 -3.57 -15.44
CA THR A 148 -12.57 -3.47 -14.83
C THR A 148 -13.05 -4.85 -14.38
N GLY A 149 -13.60 -4.94 -13.17
CA GLY A 149 -14.14 -6.18 -12.59
C GLY A 149 -13.19 -6.94 -11.66
N THR A 150 -11.88 -6.75 -11.77
CA THR A 150 -10.88 -7.31 -10.82
C THR A 150 -9.94 -6.25 -10.22
N ALA A 151 -10.01 -5.02 -10.73
CA ALA A 151 -9.44 -3.83 -10.11
C ALA A 151 -9.88 -3.68 -8.63
N THR A 152 -8.96 -3.17 -7.82
CA THR A 152 -9.17 -2.94 -6.39
C THR A 152 -8.51 -1.63 -6.01
N SER A 153 -9.15 -0.81 -5.18
CA SER A 153 -8.55 0.41 -4.61
C SER A 153 -8.00 0.17 -3.21
N VAL A 154 -7.91 -1.09 -2.77
CA VAL A 154 -7.51 -1.43 -1.40
C VAL A 154 -6.00 -1.17 -1.22
N PRO A 155 -5.59 -0.39 -0.21
CA PRO A 155 -4.20 0.04 0.02
C PRO A 155 -3.33 -1.01 0.74
N ASN A 156 -3.90 -2.17 1.09
CA ASN A 156 -3.26 -3.18 1.94
C ASN A 156 -2.28 -4.10 1.21
N ASN A 157 -2.20 -4.01 -0.12
CA ASN A 157 -1.31 -4.84 -0.92
C ASN A 157 -0.36 -3.91 -1.66
N ILE A 158 0.90 -3.82 -1.22
CA ILE A 158 1.87 -2.87 -1.75
C ILE A 158 2.91 -3.61 -2.57
N ARG A 159 2.97 -3.23 -3.85
CA ARG A 159 4.04 -3.57 -4.78
C ARG A 159 5.19 -2.60 -4.56
N ILE A 160 6.39 -3.13 -4.50
CA ILE A 160 7.60 -2.41 -4.14
C ILE A 160 8.62 -2.63 -5.24
N TYR A 161 9.21 -1.55 -5.74
CA TYR A 161 10.26 -1.56 -6.74
C TYR A 161 11.49 -0.84 -6.21
N GLY A 162 12.65 -1.43 -6.41
CA GLY A 162 13.90 -0.76 -6.12
C GLY A 162 15.11 -1.57 -6.53
N THR A 163 16.27 -1.13 -6.06
CA THR A 163 17.53 -1.82 -6.29
C THR A 163 18.29 -1.93 -4.98
N TRP A 164 18.60 -3.15 -4.57
CA TRP A 164 19.56 -3.42 -3.50
C TRP A 164 20.96 -3.21 -4.03
N LYS A 165 21.79 -2.51 -3.24
CA LYS A 165 23.24 -2.47 -3.40
C LYS A 165 23.84 -3.01 -2.10
N THR A 166 24.77 -3.94 -2.23
CA THR A 166 25.50 -4.52 -1.11
C THR A 166 26.97 -4.73 -1.49
N THR A 167 27.83 -4.93 -0.50
CA THR A 167 29.22 -5.35 -0.67
C THR A 167 29.37 -6.75 -0.12
N HIS A 168 29.87 -7.71 -0.91
CA HIS A 168 30.16 -9.05 -0.42
C HIS A 168 31.42 -9.03 0.46
N ILE A 169 31.33 -9.50 1.71
CA ILE A 169 32.37 -9.32 2.72
C ILE A 169 33.68 -10.02 2.31
N GLU A 170 33.61 -11.26 1.83
CA GLU A 170 34.81 -12.05 1.55
C GLU A 170 35.58 -11.54 0.31
N SER A 171 34.86 -11.16 -0.75
CA SER A 171 35.48 -10.74 -2.01
C SER A 171 35.67 -9.22 -2.13
N GLY A 172 35.01 -8.44 -1.27
CA GLY A 172 34.97 -6.98 -1.35
C GLY A 172 34.23 -6.42 -2.58
N LYS A 173 33.52 -7.27 -3.34
CA LYS A 173 32.82 -6.85 -4.57
C LYS A 173 31.45 -6.28 -4.26
N GLU A 174 31.12 -5.18 -4.94
CA GLU A 174 29.76 -4.63 -4.91
C GLU A 174 28.81 -5.47 -5.78
N VAL A 175 27.62 -5.73 -5.28
CA VAL A 175 26.54 -6.46 -5.95
C VAL A 175 25.29 -5.58 -6.01
N TYR A 176 24.63 -5.60 -7.16
CA TYR A 176 23.42 -4.83 -7.43
C TYR A 176 22.29 -5.75 -7.89
N ASN A 177 21.12 -5.65 -7.27
CA ASN A 177 19.94 -6.43 -7.66
C ASN A 177 18.69 -5.57 -7.75
N LYS A 178 18.08 -5.59 -8.93
CA LYS A 178 16.70 -5.12 -9.10
C LYS A 178 15.79 -6.03 -8.28
N TRP A 179 14.92 -5.42 -7.49
CA TRP A 179 14.07 -6.12 -6.55
C TRP A 179 12.62 -5.70 -6.72
N TYR A 180 11.75 -6.70 -6.79
CA TYR A 180 10.31 -6.53 -6.77
C TYR A 180 9.74 -7.29 -5.58
N GLY A 181 9.05 -6.57 -4.69
CA GLY A 181 8.38 -7.14 -3.53
C GLY A 181 6.88 -6.89 -3.58
N LEU A 182 6.10 -7.79 -2.98
CA LEU A 182 4.68 -7.60 -2.73
C LEU A 182 4.38 -8.00 -1.29
N MET A 183 3.95 -7.01 -0.50
CA MET A 183 3.60 -7.18 0.91
C MET A 183 2.12 -6.91 1.16
N PHE A 184 1.49 -7.80 1.91
CA PHE A 184 0.08 -7.73 2.30
C PHE A 184 -0.02 -7.36 3.77
N PHE A 185 -0.93 -6.44 4.11
CA PHE A 185 -1.07 -5.89 5.45
C PHE A 185 -2.45 -6.18 6.05
N ASN A 186 -2.49 -6.57 7.32
CA ASN A 186 -3.74 -6.61 8.09
C ASN A 186 -4.14 -5.22 8.62
N GLU A 187 -5.27 -5.17 9.34
CA GLU A 187 -5.78 -3.93 9.94
C GLU A 187 -4.83 -3.34 10.98
N ASP A 188 -4.08 -4.19 11.69
CA ASP A 188 -3.06 -3.78 12.69
C ASP A 188 -1.78 -3.21 12.06
N GLY A 189 -1.64 -3.28 10.72
CA GLY A 189 -0.46 -2.82 10.00
C GLY A 189 0.72 -3.79 10.04
N LYS A 190 0.47 -5.06 10.38
CA LYS A 190 1.45 -6.16 10.28
C LYS A 190 1.44 -6.78 8.89
N ILE A 191 2.61 -7.21 8.44
CA ILE A 191 2.77 -7.95 7.19
C ILE A 191 2.27 -9.38 7.38
N THR A 192 1.30 -9.82 6.57
CA THR A 192 0.70 -11.16 6.65
C THR A 192 1.14 -12.08 5.52
N ARG A 193 1.55 -11.51 4.38
CA ARG A 193 2.13 -12.24 3.27
C ARG A 193 3.22 -11.38 2.66
N PHE A 194 4.32 -12.02 2.32
CA PHE A 194 5.41 -11.38 1.61
C PHE A 194 5.89 -12.30 0.50
N THR A 195 6.05 -11.74 -0.69
CA THR A 195 6.64 -12.45 -1.82
C THR A 195 7.55 -11.50 -2.55
N ASP A 196 8.70 -12.00 -2.97
CA ASP A 196 9.67 -11.19 -3.67
C ASP A 196 10.36 -11.93 -4.81
N TRP A 197 10.87 -11.13 -5.74
CA TRP A 197 11.52 -11.57 -6.96
C TRP A 197 12.77 -10.72 -7.20
N PHE A 198 13.88 -11.42 -7.37
CA PHE A 198 15.12 -10.90 -7.91
C PHE A 198 15.97 -12.05 -8.44
N ASP A 199 17.05 -11.72 -9.14
CA ASP A 199 17.97 -12.73 -9.67
C ASP A 199 18.95 -13.20 -8.57
N VAL A 200 18.56 -14.26 -7.86
CA VAL A 200 19.40 -14.86 -6.80
C VAL A 200 20.72 -15.37 -7.38
N ASN A 201 20.71 -15.97 -8.58
CA ASN A 201 21.91 -16.49 -9.22
C ASN A 201 22.84 -15.35 -9.69
N GLY A 202 22.25 -14.23 -10.12
CA GLY A 202 22.96 -13.02 -10.54
C GLY A 202 23.83 -12.39 -9.45
N ILE A 203 23.56 -12.68 -8.17
CA ILE A 203 24.46 -12.30 -7.06
C ILE A 203 25.81 -12.97 -7.23
N GLN A 204 25.81 -14.29 -7.35
CA GLN A 204 27.06 -15.07 -7.43
C GLN A 204 27.85 -14.72 -8.69
N VAL A 205 27.16 -14.52 -9.82
CA VAL A 205 27.79 -14.09 -11.07
C VAL A 205 28.55 -12.76 -10.90
N GLN A 206 27.99 -11.80 -10.15
CA GLN A 206 28.67 -10.52 -9.87
C GLN A 206 29.87 -10.71 -8.92
N ILE A 207 29.74 -11.60 -7.93
CA ILE A 207 30.83 -11.95 -7.01
C ILE A 207 31.98 -12.66 -7.73
N ASP A 208 31.71 -13.42 -8.79
CA ASP A 208 32.73 -14.16 -9.52
C ASP A 208 33.33 -13.39 -10.70
N ALA A 209 32.71 -12.28 -11.12
CA ALA A 209 33.15 -11.47 -12.27
C ALA A 209 34.55 -10.87 -12.06
N GLU A 210 35.46 -11.08 -13.02
CA GLU A 210 36.86 -10.62 -12.98
C GLU A 210 37.03 -9.09 -13.00
#